data_AF-A0A8H3C1H3-F1
#
_entry.id   AF-A0A8H3C1H3-F1
#
_cell.length_a   1.000
_cell.length_b   1.000
_cell.length_c   1.000
_cell.angle_alpha   90.00
_cell.angle_beta   90.00
_cell.angle_gamma   90.00
#
_symmetry.space_group_name_H-M   'P 1'
#
loop_
_entity.id
_entity.type
_entity.pdbx_description
1 polymer ?
#
loop_
_entity_poly.entity_id
_entity_poly.type
_entity_poly.pdbx_seq_one_letter_code
_entity_poly.pdbx_strand_id
1 'polypeptide(L)'
;MSDILLDSLPYYDHDLDEASGTLKQLVNAEITKELQSVQRVGDDPRLPPPIQLFTKNPLLAAELERVERGEPLPPLDTTRHQLPAPEDQINATEDEWKKSLQNAKAQLEHQRRRQVNLSLLQAYGANSWKVHNFLLEEDAKWIEQTVEATKEQSIEVNRARKNAQLTAGAQLTALENKWTELISRNLQISMANLAIEAEIESLRRQDQEMTV
;
A
#
# COMPACT_ATOMS: atom_id res chain seq x y z
N MET A 1 10.06 12.90 24.94
CA MET A 1 10.55 12.63 23.57
C MET A 1 10.71 14.00 22.94
N SER A 2 11.94 14.43 22.68
CA SER A 2 12.16 15.58 21.81
C SER A 2 11.57 15.23 20.46
N ASP A 3 10.55 15.97 20.01
CA ASP A 3 10.03 15.83 18.64
C ASP A 3 11.19 16.13 17.70
N ILE A 4 11.74 15.07 17.10
CA ILE A 4 12.72 15.22 16.03
C ILE A 4 11.91 15.75 14.85
N LEU A 5 12.07 17.04 14.56
CA LEU A 5 11.46 17.66 13.40
C LEU A 5 12.17 17.14 12.15
N LEU A 6 11.60 16.08 11.56
CA LEU A 6 12.00 15.57 10.26
C LEU A 6 11.30 16.43 9.21
N ASP A 7 12.05 17.34 8.57
CA ASP A 7 11.54 18.19 7.50
C ASP A 7 12.03 17.68 6.13
N SER A 8 11.11 17.65 5.17
CA SER A 8 11.40 17.44 3.76
C SER A 8 10.31 18.16 2.95
N LEU A 9 10.71 18.86 1.89
CA LEU A 9 9.82 19.72 1.12
C LEU A 9 9.59 19.21 -0.32
N PRO A 10 8.88 18.08 -0.56
CA PRO A 10 8.67 17.53 -1.89
C PRO A 10 8.11 18.50 -2.95
N TYR A 11 7.27 19.46 -2.56
CA TYR A 11 6.71 20.44 -3.50
C TYR A 11 7.67 21.61 -3.83
N TYR A 12 8.84 21.67 -3.20
CA TYR A 12 9.87 22.68 -3.45
C TYR A 12 11.17 22.04 -3.94
N ASP A 13 11.60 20.94 -3.32
CA ASP A 13 12.81 20.17 -3.70
C ASP A 13 12.48 19.21 -4.86
N HIS A 14 12.87 19.57 -6.08
CA HIS A 14 12.59 18.77 -7.28
C HIS A 14 13.79 17.93 -7.76
N ASP A 15 14.90 17.99 -7.04
CA ASP A 15 16.18 17.35 -7.41
C ASP A 15 16.06 15.82 -7.52
N LEU A 16 15.18 15.22 -6.72
CA LEU A 16 14.92 13.78 -6.78
C LEU A 16 14.10 13.38 -8.01
N ASP A 17 13.36 14.30 -8.64
CA ASP A 17 12.49 14.02 -9.79
C ASP A 17 13.19 14.17 -11.14
N GLU A 18 14.51 14.40 -11.13
CA GLU A 18 15.33 14.34 -12.33
C GLU A 18 15.15 13.01 -13.09
N ALA A 19 14.93 13.12 -14.41
CA ALA A 19 14.71 11.96 -15.29
C ALA A 19 15.89 10.96 -15.31
N SER A 20 17.08 11.42 -14.93
CA SER A 20 18.30 10.62 -14.80
C SER A 20 18.22 9.64 -13.62
N GLY A 21 17.45 9.96 -12.57
CA GLY A 21 17.28 9.13 -11.37
C GLY A 21 18.56 8.86 -10.58
N THR A 22 19.67 9.55 -10.86
CA THR A 22 20.99 9.27 -10.29
C THR A 22 21.02 9.51 -8.78
N LEU A 23 20.45 10.63 -8.32
CA LEU A 23 20.34 10.95 -6.90
C LEU A 23 19.50 9.91 -6.14
N LYS A 24 18.35 9.50 -6.69
CA LYS A 24 17.52 8.42 -6.12
C LYS A 24 18.30 7.11 -5.98
N GLN A 25 19.12 6.75 -6.97
CA GLN A 25 19.96 5.55 -6.92
C GLN A 25 21.05 5.64 -5.84
N LEU A 26 21.73 6.78 -5.72
CA LEU A 26 22.75 7.01 -4.70
C LEU A 26 22.17 6.95 -3.29
N VAL A 27 21.01 7.60 -3.08
CA VAL A 27 20.30 7.56 -1.80
C VAL A 27 19.89 6.12 -1.45
N ASN A 28 19.33 5.38 -2.41
CA ASN A 28 18.97 3.98 -2.20
C ASN A 28 20.18 3.10 -1.90
N ALA A 29 21.33 3.33 -2.57
CA ALA A 29 22.57 2.63 -2.28
C ALA A 29 23.02 2.87 -0.84
N GLU A 30 22.94 4.10 -0.35
CA GLU A 30 23.31 4.41 1.04
C GLU A 30 22.33 3.81 2.06
N ILE A 31 21.02 3.89 1.79
CA ILE A 31 19.99 3.20 2.59
C ILE A 31 20.29 1.70 2.66
N THR A 32 20.63 1.06 1.54
CA THR A 32 20.93 -0.38 1.54
C THR A 32 22.19 -0.75 2.32
N LYS A 33 23.23 0.11 2.32
CA LYS A 33 24.42 -0.11 3.16
C LYS A 33 24.06 -0.02 4.64
N GLU A 34 23.27 0.97 5.05
CA GLU A 34 22.82 1.09 6.43
C GLU A 34 21.89 -0.05 6.83
N LEU A 35 21.01 -0.50 5.94
CA LEU A 35 20.17 -1.68 6.21
C LEU A 35 20.98 -2.99 6.35
N GLN A 36 22.22 -3.05 5.83
CA GLN A 36 23.11 -4.19 6.05
C GLN A 36 23.81 -4.12 7.42
N SER A 37 24.06 -2.91 7.94
CA SER A 37 24.66 -2.70 9.27
C SER A 37 23.65 -2.95 10.39
N VAL A 38 22.37 -2.68 10.13
CA VAL A 38 21.27 -2.91 11.07
C VAL A 38 20.86 -4.38 11.07
N GLN A 39 20.92 -5.03 12.23
CA GLN A 39 20.32 -6.36 12.42
C GLN A 39 18.83 -6.29 12.06
N ARG A 40 18.40 -7.10 11.08
CA ARG A 40 16.99 -7.22 10.72
C ARG A 40 16.20 -7.62 11.95
N VAL A 41 15.40 -6.68 12.45
CA VAL A 41 14.49 -6.90 13.57
C VAL A 41 13.32 -7.73 13.03
N GLY A 42 13.52 -9.04 12.93
CA GLY A 42 12.45 -9.99 12.57
C GLY A 42 11.38 -10.08 13.65
N ASP A 43 11.74 -9.71 14.89
CA ASP A 43 10.90 -9.81 16.09
C ASP A 43 10.68 -8.41 16.70
N ASP A 44 10.22 -7.43 15.90
CA ASP A 44 9.84 -6.12 16.46
C ASP A 44 8.55 -6.32 17.27
N PRO A 45 8.50 -6.01 18.57
CA PRO A 45 7.28 -6.09 19.38
C PRO A 45 6.11 -5.23 18.85
N ARG A 46 6.38 -4.30 17.92
CA ARG A 46 5.36 -3.49 17.22
C ARG A 46 4.72 -4.21 16.04
N LEU A 47 5.36 -5.24 15.49
CA LEU A 47 4.79 -6.03 14.41
C LEU A 47 3.74 -6.99 14.99
N PRO A 48 2.52 -7.01 14.44
CA PRO A 48 1.53 -8.01 14.82
C PRO A 48 2.10 -9.42 14.59
N PRO A 49 1.82 -10.39 15.49
CA PRO A 49 2.21 -11.77 15.27
C PRO A 49 1.58 -12.30 13.97
N PRO A 50 2.20 -13.29 13.32
CA PRO A 50 1.65 -13.88 12.10
C PRO A 50 0.23 -14.38 12.34
N ILE A 51 -0.70 -13.91 11.50
CA ILE A 51 -2.12 -14.22 11.64
C ILE A 51 -2.32 -15.70 11.30
N GLN A 52 -2.78 -16.47 12.27
CA GLN A 52 -3.24 -17.84 12.03
C GLN A 52 -4.66 -17.80 11.47
N LEU A 53 -4.82 -18.22 10.22
CA LEU A 53 -6.12 -18.30 9.57
C LEU A 53 -6.89 -19.53 10.06
N PHE A 54 -8.21 -19.42 10.11
CA PHE A 54 -9.13 -20.53 10.38
C PHE A 54 -8.95 -21.26 11.73
N THR A 55 -8.42 -20.59 12.77
CA THR A 55 -8.27 -21.18 14.11
C THR A 55 -9.55 -21.79 14.70
N LYS A 56 -10.72 -21.26 14.31
CA LYS A 56 -12.04 -21.74 14.76
C LYS A 56 -12.62 -22.85 13.89
N ASN A 57 -12.05 -23.12 12.72
CA ASN A 57 -12.59 -24.10 11.77
C ASN A 57 -11.49 -25.07 11.33
N PRO A 58 -11.40 -26.26 11.95
CA PRO A 58 -10.35 -27.22 11.66
C PRO A 58 -10.42 -27.76 10.22
N LEU A 59 -11.59 -27.78 9.59
CA LEU A 59 -11.74 -28.23 8.20
C LEU A 59 -11.08 -27.23 7.24
N LEU A 60 -11.27 -25.93 7.47
CA LEU A 60 -10.67 -24.90 6.63
C LEU A 60 -9.15 -24.79 6.86
N ALA A 61 -8.69 -25.01 8.09
CA ALA A 61 -7.26 -25.11 8.39
C ALA A 61 -6.62 -26.28 7.63
N ALA A 62 -7.23 -27.47 7.67
CA ALA A 62 -6.75 -28.65 6.95
C ALA A 62 -6.73 -28.46 5.42
N GLU A 63 -7.71 -27.75 4.86
CA GLU A 63 -7.72 -27.39 3.42
C GLU A 63 -6.59 -26.42 3.07
N LEU A 64 -6.30 -25.45 3.94
CA LEU A 64 -5.19 -24.53 3.74
C LEU A 64 -3.84 -25.27 3.74
N GLU A 65 -3.64 -26.18 4.70
CA GLU A 65 -2.46 -27.06 4.72
C GLU A 65 -2.35 -27.95 3.47
N ARG A 66 -3.48 -28.47 2.96
CA ARG A 66 -3.53 -29.24 1.70
C ARG A 66 -3.08 -28.40 0.51
N VAL A 67 -3.55 -27.15 0.42
CA VAL A 67 -3.16 -26.20 -0.62
C VAL A 67 -1.69 -25.83 -0.51
N GLU A 68 -1.17 -25.63 0.71
CA GLU A 68 0.27 -25.40 0.95
C GLU A 68 1.13 -26.58 0.49
N ARG A 69 0.64 -27.82 0.65
CA ARG A 69 1.28 -29.04 0.11
C ARG A 69 1.14 -29.18 -1.42
N GLY A 70 0.37 -28.30 -2.08
CA GLY A 70 0.15 -28.36 -3.53
C GLY A 70 -0.71 -29.55 -3.97
N GLU A 71 -1.42 -30.20 -3.06
CA GLU A 71 -2.27 -31.34 -3.37
C GLU A 71 -3.54 -30.85 -4.09
N PRO A 72 -3.95 -31.43 -5.23
CA PRO A 72 -5.20 -31.05 -5.90
C PRO A 72 -6.43 -31.54 -5.11
N LEU A 73 -7.58 -30.87 -5.30
CA LEU A 73 -8.82 -31.26 -4.63
C LEU A 73 -9.29 -32.61 -5.19
N PRO A 74 -9.71 -33.59 -4.36
CA PRO A 74 -10.35 -34.79 -4.87
C PRO A 74 -11.56 -34.43 -5.75
N PRO A 75 -11.79 -35.14 -6.86
CA PRO A 75 -12.93 -34.87 -7.73
C PRO A 75 -14.23 -35.00 -6.93
N LEU A 76 -15.16 -34.08 -7.17
CA LEU A 76 -16.48 -34.11 -6.57
C LEU A 76 -17.20 -35.38 -7.00
N ASP A 77 -17.79 -36.09 -6.04
CA ASP A 77 -18.61 -37.25 -6.34
C ASP A 77 -19.91 -36.81 -7.04
N THR A 78 -19.98 -37.07 -8.33
CA THR A 78 -21.15 -36.77 -9.16
C THR A 78 -22.17 -37.91 -9.21
N THR A 79 -21.83 -39.09 -8.68
CA THR A 79 -22.68 -40.29 -8.74
C THR A 79 -23.97 -40.09 -7.93
N ARG A 80 -23.92 -39.28 -6.87
CA ARG A 80 -25.08 -38.88 -6.05
C ARG A 80 -26.18 -38.20 -6.86
N HIS A 81 -25.83 -37.49 -7.93
CA HIS A 81 -26.79 -36.77 -8.77
C HIS A 81 -27.25 -37.57 -9.99
N GLN A 82 -26.71 -38.78 -10.16
CA GLN A 82 -27.06 -39.71 -11.23
C GLN A 82 -27.95 -40.83 -10.64
N LEU A 83 -28.70 -41.52 -11.49
CA LEU A 83 -29.48 -42.71 -11.13
C LEU A 83 -28.78 -43.97 -11.67
N PRO A 84 -27.55 -44.29 -11.24
CA PRO A 84 -26.91 -45.50 -11.71
C PRO A 84 -27.67 -46.71 -11.16
N ALA A 85 -27.97 -47.65 -12.06
CA ALA A 85 -28.25 -49.02 -11.66
C ALA A 85 -26.96 -49.64 -11.08
N PRO A 86 -27.05 -50.70 -10.27
CA PRO A 86 -25.88 -51.48 -9.88
C PRO A 86 -25.07 -51.90 -11.11
N GLU A 87 -23.74 -51.86 -11.00
CA GLU A 87 -22.83 -52.10 -12.14
C GLU A 87 -23.04 -53.50 -12.74
N ASP A 88 -23.14 -54.53 -11.89
CA ASP A 88 -23.37 -55.91 -12.30
C ASP A 88 -24.82 -56.34 -12.01
N GLN A 89 -25.77 -55.90 -12.83
CA GLN A 89 -27.20 -56.20 -12.65
C GLN A 89 -27.55 -57.69 -12.48
N ILE A 90 -26.68 -58.59 -12.98
CA ILE A 90 -26.85 -60.05 -12.94
C ILE A 90 -26.39 -60.65 -11.59
N ASN A 91 -25.35 -60.09 -10.96
CA ASN A 91 -24.76 -60.60 -9.71
C ASN A 91 -24.89 -59.60 -8.54
N ALA A 92 -25.61 -58.49 -8.75
CA ALA A 92 -25.72 -57.42 -7.77
C ALA A 92 -26.37 -57.90 -6.48
N THR A 93 -25.76 -57.51 -5.36
CA THR A 93 -26.23 -57.89 -4.03
C THR A 93 -27.50 -57.10 -3.68
N GLU A 94 -28.37 -57.67 -2.85
CA GLU A 94 -29.59 -56.99 -2.37
C GLU A 94 -29.30 -55.59 -1.79
N ASP A 95 -28.15 -55.42 -1.13
CA ASP A 95 -27.72 -54.16 -0.55
C ASP A 95 -27.35 -53.10 -1.60
N GLU A 96 -26.84 -53.49 -2.76
CA GLU A 96 -26.51 -52.57 -3.87
C GLU A 96 -27.79 -52.05 -4.52
N TRP A 97 -28.79 -52.93 -4.70
CA TRP A 97 -30.12 -52.53 -5.14
C TRP A 97 -30.82 -51.61 -4.12
N LYS A 98 -30.70 -51.90 -2.81
CA LYS A 98 -31.22 -51.01 -1.76
C LYS A 98 -30.57 -49.63 -1.80
N LYS A 99 -29.26 -49.55 -2.00
CA LYS A 99 -28.52 -48.27 -2.13
C LYS A 99 -28.99 -47.48 -3.36
N SER A 100 -29.09 -48.12 -4.52
CA SER A 100 -29.61 -47.47 -5.74
C SER A 100 -31.05 -46.98 -5.56
N LEU A 101 -31.92 -47.78 -4.93
CA LEU A 101 -33.30 -47.39 -4.62
C LEU A 101 -33.38 -46.22 -3.63
N GLN A 102 -32.54 -46.19 -2.61
CA GLN A 102 -32.46 -45.07 -1.66
C GLN A 102 -32.01 -43.78 -2.36
N ASN A 103 -31.00 -43.86 -3.24
CA ASN A 103 -30.57 -42.73 -4.06
C ASN A 103 -31.72 -42.22 -4.94
N ALA A 104 -32.45 -43.12 -5.62
CA ALA A 104 -33.59 -42.76 -6.44
C ALA A 104 -34.71 -42.05 -5.66
N LYS A 105 -35.03 -42.54 -4.45
CA LYS A 105 -36.00 -41.90 -3.56
C LYS A 105 -35.54 -40.51 -3.11
N ALA A 106 -34.27 -40.36 -2.74
CA ALA A 106 -33.71 -39.07 -2.36
C ALA A 106 -33.80 -38.06 -3.52
N GLN A 107 -33.49 -38.50 -4.74
CA GLN A 107 -33.58 -37.65 -5.92
C GLN A 107 -35.01 -37.25 -6.28
N LEU A 108 -35.98 -38.14 -6.14
CA LEU A 108 -37.39 -37.80 -6.33
C LEU A 108 -37.81 -36.65 -5.40
N GLU A 109 -37.42 -36.72 -4.12
CA GLU A 109 -37.70 -35.65 -3.16
C GLU A 109 -36.93 -34.36 -3.49
N HIS A 110 -35.68 -34.45 -3.94
CA HIS A 110 -34.94 -33.28 -4.43
C HIS A 110 -35.62 -32.61 -5.64
N GLN A 111 -36.12 -33.39 -6.60
CA GLN A 111 -36.85 -32.86 -7.75
C GLN A 111 -38.16 -32.20 -7.32
N ARG A 112 -38.89 -32.81 -6.39
CA ARG A 112 -40.10 -32.22 -5.80
C ARG A 112 -39.81 -30.87 -5.14
N ARG A 113 -38.75 -30.78 -4.31
CA ARG A 113 -38.32 -29.52 -3.69
C ARG A 113 -37.88 -28.49 -4.74
N ARG A 114 -37.16 -28.92 -5.77
CA ARG A 114 -36.74 -28.06 -6.88
C ARG A 114 -37.94 -27.45 -7.59
N GLN A 115 -38.99 -28.23 -7.85
CA GLN A 115 -40.23 -27.71 -8.46
C GLN A 115 -40.88 -26.64 -7.59
N VAL A 116 -40.96 -26.86 -6.28
CA VAL A 116 -41.49 -25.85 -5.34
C VAL A 116 -40.60 -24.60 -5.31
N ASN A 117 -39.28 -24.75 -5.28
CA ASN A 117 -38.37 -23.60 -5.31
C ASN A 117 -38.46 -22.83 -6.63
N LEU A 118 -38.61 -23.53 -7.76
CA LEU A 118 -38.80 -22.91 -9.08
C LEU A 118 -40.13 -22.17 -9.18
N SER A 119 -41.21 -22.70 -8.60
CA SER A 119 -42.49 -21.98 -8.60
C SER A 119 -42.43 -20.71 -7.75
N LEU A 120 -41.73 -20.74 -6.62
CA LEU A 120 -41.46 -19.54 -5.81
C LEU A 120 -40.57 -18.54 -6.56
N LEU A 121 -39.52 -19.01 -7.23
CA LEU A 121 -38.63 -18.16 -8.02
C LEU A 121 -39.37 -17.52 -9.20
N GLN A 122 -40.26 -18.26 -9.86
CA GLN A 122 -41.07 -17.73 -10.95
C GLN A 122 -42.06 -16.66 -10.46
N ALA A 123 -42.63 -16.84 -9.26
CA ALA A 123 -43.57 -15.89 -8.68
C ALA A 123 -42.89 -14.61 -8.14
N TYR A 124 -41.76 -14.75 -7.44
CA TYR A 124 -41.15 -13.65 -6.68
C TYR A 124 -39.76 -13.22 -7.16
N GLY A 125 -39.08 -14.05 -7.95
CA GLY A 125 -37.68 -13.83 -8.34
C GLY A 125 -37.47 -12.52 -9.07
N ALA A 126 -38.31 -12.21 -10.07
CA ALA A 126 -38.18 -10.97 -10.83
C ALA A 126 -38.33 -9.70 -9.96
N ASN A 127 -39.27 -9.72 -9.00
CA ASN A 127 -39.48 -8.57 -8.11
C ASN A 127 -38.38 -8.45 -7.07
N SER A 128 -37.95 -9.57 -6.48
CA SER A 128 -36.81 -9.61 -5.54
C SER A 128 -35.53 -9.08 -6.19
N TRP A 129 -35.27 -9.48 -7.45
CA TRP A 129 -34.08 -9.05 -8.17
C TRP A 129 -34.10 -7.55 -8.50
N LYS A 130 -35.27 -6.99 -8.80
CA LYS A 130 -35.43 -5.53 -8.99
C LYS A 130 -35.15 -4.76 -7.72
N VAL A 131 -35.66 -5.22 -6.57
CA VAL A 131 -35.37 -4.60 -5.27
C VAL A 131 -33.89 -4.70 -4.95
N HIS A 132 -33.27 -5.86 -5.16
CA HIS A 132 -31.84 -6.03 -4.96
C HIS A 132 -31.01 -5.10 -5.84
N ASN A 133 -31.38 -4.96 -7.12
CA ASN A 133 -30.73 -4.05 -8.04
C ASN A 133 -30.87 -2.57 -7.58
N PHE A 134 -32.06 -2.16 -7.14
CA PHE A 134 -32.28 -0.81 -6.59
C PHE A 134 -31.37 -0.53 -5.37
N LEU A 135 -31.26 -1.48 -4.44
CA LEU A 135 -30.37 -1.35 -3.29
C LEU A 135 -28.90 -1.28 -3.70
N LEU A 136 -28.48 -2.11 -4.67
CA LEU A 136 -27.13 -2.07 -5.22
C LEU A 136 -26.81 -0.72 -5.90
N GLU A 137 -27.78 -0.12 -6.59
CA GLU A 137 -27.61 1.22 -7.17
C GLU A 137 -27.48 2.30 -6.10
N GLU A 138 -28.18 2.19 -4.98
CA GLU A 138 -28.04 3.08 -3.83
C GLU A 138 -26.66 2.94 -3.18
N ASP A 139 -26.23 1.69 -2.91
CA ASP A 139 -24.91 1.39 -2.36
C ASP A 139 -23.79 1.93 -3.26
N ALA A 140 -23.91 1.73 -4.58
CA ALA A 140 -22.95 2.25 -5.55
C ALA A 140 -22.85 3.78 -5.49
N LYS A 141 -23.99 4.48 -5.47
CA LYS A 141 -24.01 5.95 -5.34
C LYS A 141 -23.39 6.41 -4.03
N TRP A 142 -23.66 5.73 -2.93
CA TRP A 142 -23.07 6.06 -1.64
C TRP A 142 -21.54 5.89 -1.67
N ILE A 143 -21.05 4.78 -2.21
CA ILE A 143 -19.61 4.54 -2.36
C ILE A 143 -18.97 5.62 -3.24
N GLU A 144 -19.57 5.96 -4.39
CA GLU A 144 -19.07 7.02 -5.28
C GLU A 144 -18.98 8.37 -4.56
N GLN A 145 -19.99 8.74 -3.78
CA GLN A 145 -19.99 9.97 -2.98
C GLN A 145 -18.89 9.96 -1.91
N THR A 146 -18.71 8.85 -1.20
CA THR A 146 -17.63 8.75 -0.17
C THR A 146 -16.24 8.83 -0.80
N VAL A 147 -16.06 8.24 -1.99
CA VAL A 147 -14.81 8.33 -2.75
C VAL A 147 -14.52 9.76 -3.15
N GLU A 148 -15.51 10.48 -3.66
CA GLU A 148 -15.33 11.89 -4.06
C GLU A 148 -15.01 12.77 -2.86
N ALA A 149 -15.76 12.63 -1.75
CA ALA A 149 -15.48 13.36 -0.52
C ALA A 149 -14.07 13.09 0.02
N THR A 150 -13.60 11.84 -0.03
CA THR A 150 -12.25 11.47 0.42
C THR A 150 -11.17 12.06 -0.50
N LYS A 151 -11.43 12.10 -1.81
CA LYS A 151 -10.52 12.75 -2.77
C LYS A 151 -10.45 14.25 -2.52
N GLU A 152 -11.57 14.92 -2.30
CA GLU A 152 -11.61 16.35 -1.98
C GLU A 152 -10.80 16.66 -0.72
N GLN A 153 -10.96 15.87 0.35
CA GLN A 153 -10.16 16.00 1.57
C GLN A 153 -8.66 15.81 1.30
N SER A 154 -8.29 14.81 0.50
CA SER A 154 -6.89 14.58 0.10
C SER A 154 -6.33 15.76 -0.69
N ILE A 155 -7.11 16.31 -1.63
CA ILE A 155 -6.72 17.48 -2.43
C ILE A 155 -6.55 18.71 -1.53
N GLU A 156 -7.45 18.94 -0.58
CA GLU A 156 -7.36 20.05 0.36
C GLU A 156 -6.09 19.96 1.22
N VAL A 157 -5.80 18.79 1.78
CA VAL A 157 -4.57 18.54 2.54
C VAL A 157 -3.32 18.76 1.68
N ASN A 158 -3.32 18.25 0.44
CA ASN A 158 -2.20 18.43 -0.48
C ASN A 158 -2.02 19.91 -0.89
N ARG A 159 -3.12 20.64 -1.07
CA ARG A 159 -3.09 22.08 -1.35
C ARG A 159 -2.52 22.88 -0.18
N ALA A 160 -2.98 22.59 1.04
CA ALA A 160 -2.45 23.20 2.25
C ALA A 160 -0.95 22.91 2.42
N ARG A 161 -0.55 21.63 2.22
CA ARG A 161 0.85 21.20 2.26
C ARG A 161 1.70 21.93 1.21
N LYS A 162 1.23 22.01 -0.03
CA LYS A 162 1.93 22.72 -1.10
C LYS A 162 2.15 24.19 -0.76
N ASN A 163 1.12 24.88 -0.27
CA ASN A 163 1.24 26.29 0.10
C ASN A 163 2.24 26.50 1.24
N ALA A 164 2.21 25.64 2.27
CA ALA A 164 3.15 25.71 3.38
C ALA A 164 4.59 25.48 2.92
N GLN A 165 4.82 24.45 2.10
CA GLN A 165 6.15 24.10 1.59
C GLN A 165 6.72 25.17 0.65
N LEU A 166 5.91 25.73 -0.25
CA LEU A 166 6.36 26.82 -1.12
C LEU A 166 6.70 28.09 -0.34
N THR A 167 5.94 28.39 0.72
CA THR A 167 6.21 29.55 1.58
C THR A 167 7.52 29.35 2.36
N ALA A 168 7.71 28.17 2.96
CA ALA A 168 8.94 27.82 3.67
C ALA A 168 10.15 27.79 2.72
N GLY A 169 10.00 27.18 1.54
CA GLY A 169 11.03 27.14 0.51
C GLY A 169 11.48 28.53 0.07
N ALA A 170 10.55 29.46 -0.18
CA ALA A 170 10.89 30.85 -0.49
C ALA A 170 11.66 31.57 0.64
N GLN A 171 11.34 31.26 1.91
CA GLN A 171 12.11 31.77 3.04
C GLN A 171 13.52 31.17 3.08
N LEU A 172 13.67 29.88 2.78
CA LEU A 172 14.97 29.21 2.69
C LEU A 172 15.83 29.85 1.59
N THR A 173 15.29 30.08 0.38
CA THR A 173 16.03 30.76 -0.69
C THR A 173 16.48 32.16 -0.26
N ALA A 174 15.60 32.92 0.40
CA ALA A 174 15.93 34.26 0.87
C ALA A 174 17.04 34.26 1.92
N LEU A 175 17.01 33.29 2.84
CA LEU A 175 18.05 33.10 3.85
C LEU A 175 19.38 32.65 3.24
N GLU A 176 19.34 31.75 2.26
CA GLU A 176 20.52 31.29 1.53
C GLU A 176 21.18 32.44 0.74
N ASN A 177 20.38 33.24 0.04
CA ASN A 177 20.87 34.44 -0.66
C ASN A 177 21.49 35.45 0.31
N LYS A 178 20.85 35.69 1.46
CA LYS A 178 21.42 36.56 2.49
C LYS A 178 22.72 35.99 3.07
N TRP A 179 22.78 34.68 3.26
CA TRP A 179 23.97 34.00 3.76
C TRP A 179 25.14 34.11 2.77
N THR A 180 24.90 33.85 1.49
CA THR A 180 25.92 34.01 0.43
C THR A 180 26.38 35.47 0.29
N GLU A 181 25.46 36.43 0.37
CA GLU A 181 25.79 37.86 0.38
C GLU A 181 26.67 38.23 1.58
N LEU A 182 26.33 37.76 2.79
CA LEU A 182 27.10 38.03 4.01
C LEU A 182 28.50 37.43 3.92
N ILE A 183 28.65 36.21 3.39
CA ILE A 183 29.96 35.59 3.15
C ILE A 183 30.77 36.41 2.16
N SER A 184 30.18 36.78 1.02
CA SER A 184 30.84 37.58 -0.01
C SER A 184 31.29 38.93 0.55
N ARG A 185 30.43 39.61 1.31
CA ARG A 185 30.75 40.88 1.96
C ARG A 185 31.86 40.73 2.99
N ASN A 186 31.84 39.68 3.81
CA ASN A 186 32.89 39.42 4.79
C ASN A 186 34.24 39.17 4.12
N LEU A 187 34.23 38.42 3.01
CA LEU A 187 35.42 38.17 2.19
C LEU A 187 35.96 39.47 1.58
N GLN A 188 35.09 40.30 1.01
CA GLN A 188 35.47 41.61 0.45
C GLN A 188 36.08 42.53 1.50
N ILE A 189 35.51 42.59 2.70
CA ILE A 189 36.05 43.38 3.82
C ILE A 189 37.44 42.84 4.22
N SER A 190 37.59 41.52 4.33
CA SER A 190 38.87 40.89 4.69
C SER A 190 39.95 41.19 3.65
N MET A 191 39.61 41.16 2.36
CA MET A 191 40.52 41.53 1.27
C MET A 191 40.89 43.03 1.31
N ALA A 192 39.92 43.91 1.56
CA ALA A 192 40.16 45.35 1.68
C ALA A 192 41.07 45.68 2.87
N ASN A 193 40.85 45.03 4.03
CA ASN A 193 41.70 45.19 5.20
C ASN A 193 43.14 44.76 4.90
N LEU A 194 43.33 43.61 4.24
CA LEU A 194 44.66 43.12 3.87
C LEU A 194 45.38 44.06 2.89
N ALA A 195 44.65 44.65 1.94
CA ALA A 195 45.21 45.64 1.02
C ALA A 195 45.64 46.93 1.75
N ILE A 196 44.79 47.43 2.66
CA ILE A 196 45.10 48.62 3.47
C ILE A 196 46.27 48.35 4.42
N GLU A 197 46.34 47.17 5.03
CA GLU A 197 47.47 46.77 5.89
C GLU A 197 48.79 46.76 5.10
N ALA A 198 48.79 46.22 3.87
CA ALA A 198 49.95 46.25 2.99
C ALA A 198 50.36 47.68 2.60
N GLU A 199 49.39 48.55 2.33
CA GLU A 199 49.64 49.97 2.03
C GLU A 199 50.22 50.71 3.25
N ILE A 200 49.66 50.51 4.45
CA ILE A 200 50.19 51.06 5.70
C ILE A 200 51.62 50.58 5.94
N GLU A 201 51.92 49.30 5.70
CA GLU A 201 53.27 48.78 5.87
C GLU A 201 54.25 49.42 4.87
N SER A 202 53.83 49.63 3.62
CA SER A 202 54.65 50.33 2.61
C SER A 202 54.94 51.78 2.98
N LEU A 203 53.94 52.52 3.49
CA LEU A 203 54.09 53.90 3.94
C LEU A 203 55.00 53.97 5.18
N ARG A 204 54.85 53.04 6.12
CA ARG A 204 55.74 52.96 7.30
C ARG A 204 57.20 52.73 6.90
N ARG A 205 57.47 51.94 5.85
CA ARG A 205 58.83 51.76 5.33
C ARG A 205 59.37 53.07 4.73
N GLN A 206 58.56 53.79 3.95
CA GLN A 206 58.96 55.09 3.39
C GLN A 206 59.25 56.14 4.47
N ASP A 207 58.43 56.20 5.52
CA ASP A 207 58.63 57.14 6.63
C ASP A 207 59.93 56.84 7.40
N GLN A 208 60.27 55.56 7.56
CA GLN A 208 61.55 55.12 8.14
C GLN A 208 62.75 55.49 7.25
N GLU A 209 62.60 55.43 5.92
CA GLU A 209 63.66 55.86 4.98
C GLU A 209 63.86 57.38 4.98
N MET A 210 62.81 58.17 5.25
CA MET A 210 62.84 59.64 5.31
C MET A 210 63.29 60.21 6.66
N THR A 211 63.31 59.40 7.71
CA THR A 211 63.70 59.80 9.07
C THR A 211 65.15 59.45 9.43
N VAL A 212 65.94 59.01 8.44
CA VAL A 212 67.40 58.86 8.49
C VAL A 212 68.07 60.03 7.77
#